data_AF-A0AAE0V722-F1
#
_entry.id   AF-A0AAE0V722-F1
#
_cell.length_a   1.000
_cell.length_b   1.000
_cell.length_c   1.000
_cell.angle_alpha   90.00
_cell.angle_beta   90.00
_cell.angle_gamma   90.00
#
_symmetry.space_group_name_H-M   'P 1'
#
loop_
_entity.id
_entity.type
_entity.pdbx_description
1 polymer ?
#
loop_
_entity_poly.entity_id
_entity_poly.type
_entity_poly.pdbx_seq_one_letter_code
_entity_poly.pdbx_strand_id
1 'polypeptide(L)'
;MMPRSKEIQKQMRKKVIEIYQSGKGYKAISKALGLPQTTVRAIIYKWRKHGRVENLPRSGRLTKITPRVQRQLNKEVAKDPTTTSKELQASLASVKQDNDPKHTSKSTSEWLKKNKMKTLECPSQSPDLNLIEMLWHDLKK
;
A
#
# COMPACT_ATOMS: atom_id res chain seq x y z
N MET A 1 -12.39 4.71 23.02
CA MET A 1 -12.23 4.18 21.65
C MET A 1 -12.70 2.74 21.64
N MET A 2 -13.63 2.34 20.76
CA MET A 2 -14.22 0.99 20.80
C MET A 2 -13.24 -0.06 20.28
N PRO A 3 -12.94 -1.12 21.05
CA PRO A 3 -12.06 -2.20 20.60
C PRO A 3 -12.74 -2.94 19.45
N ARG A 4 -11.97 -3.23 18.39
CA ARG A 4 -12.51 -4.00 17.26
C ARG A 4 -12.63 -5.47 17.64
N SER A 5 -13.74 -6.06 17.23
CA SER A 5 -13.97 -7.49 17.39
C SER A 5 -12.92 -8.31 16.64
N LYS A 6 -12.57 -9.46 17.22
CA LYS A 6 -11.61 -10.40 16.66
C LYS A 6 -12.02 -10.84 15.26
N GLU A 7 -11.06 -10.89 14.34
CA GLU A 7 -11.33 -11.31 12.97
C GLU A 7 -11.74 -12.79 12.92
N ILE A 8 -12.70 -13.10 12.04
CA ILE A 8 -13.12 -14.48 11.79
C ILE A 8 -11.97 -15.23 11.11
N GLN A 9 -11.59 -16.35 11.70
CA GLN A 9 -10.53 -17.23 11.22
C GLN A 9 -10.80 -17.72 9.79
N LYS A 10 -9.72 -17.86 9.01
CA LYS A 10 -9.71 -18.41 7.64
C LYS A 10 -10.53 -19.69 7.50
N GLN A 11 -10.39 -20.62 8.44
CA GLN A 11 -11.09 -21.90 8.41
C GLN A 11 -12.62 -21.75 8.41
N MET A 12 -13.16 -20.81 9.20
CA MET A 12 -14.60 -20.54 9.25
C MET A 12 -15.11 -19.96 7.93
N ARG A 13 -14.31 -19.11 7.29
CA ARG A 13 -14.65 -18.55 5.97
C ARG A 13 -14.67 -19.61 4.87
N LYS A 14 -13.72 -20.56 4.91
CA LYS A 14 -13.71 -21.71 3.99
C LYS A 14 -14.99 -22.52 4.14
N LYS A 15 -15.39 -22.87 5.37
CA LYS A 15 -16.65 -23.58 5.65
C LYS A 15 -17.88 -22.83 5.16
N VAL A 16 -17.94 -21.50 5.32
CA VAL A 16 -19.03 -20.67 4.77
C VAL A 16 -19.15 -20.84 3.26
N ILE A 17 -18.03 -20.84 2.53
CA ILE A 17 -18.02 -20.95 1.06
C ILE A 17 -18.40 -22.37 0.62
N GLU A 18 -17.90 -23.39 1.30
CA GLU A 18 -18.22 -24.79 1.03
C GLU A 18 -19.73 -25.07 1.16
N ILE A 19 -20.35 -24.60 2.26
CA ILE A 19 -21.80 -24.76 2.48
C ILE A 19 -22.61 -23.91 1.49
N TYR A 20 -22.09 -22.76 1.05
CA TYR A 20 -22.73 -21.95 0.02
C TYR A 20 -22.68 -22.63 -1.36
N GLN A 21 -21.56 -23.27 -1.71
CA GLN A 21 -21.43 -24.06 -2.94
C GLN A 21 -22.35 -25.27 -2.95
N SER A 22 -22.66 -25.84 -1.78
CA SER A 22 -23.69 -26.88 -1.65
C SER A 22 -25.14 -26.35 -1.79
N GLY A 23 -25.33 -25.10 -2.22
CA GLY A 23 -26.64 -24.51 -2.51
C GLY A 23 -27.43 -24.00 -1.31
N LYS A 24 -26.86 -23.96 -0.09
CA LYS A 24 -27.61 -23.47 1.08
C LYS A 24 -27.73 -21.94 1.08
N GLY A 25 -28.89 -21.45 1.50
CA GLY A 25 -29.14 -20.01 1.66
C GLY A 25 -28.41 -19.39 2.87
N TYR A 26 -28.25 -18.06 2.85
CA TYR A 26 -27.50 -17.32 3.88
C TYR A 26 -28.01 -17.53 5.32
N LYS A 27 -29.32 -17.66 5.51
CA LYS A 27 -29.93 -17.88 6.83
C LYS A 27 -29.60 -19.27 7.40
N ALA A 28 -29.54 -20.29 6.55
CA ALA A 28 -29.18 -21.64 6.94
C ALA A 28 -27.69 -21.73 7.32
N ILE A 29 -26.81 -21.08 6.55
CA ILE A 29 -25.37 -21.00 6.86
C ILE A 29 -25.12 -20.27 8.18
N SER A 30 -25.81 -19.14 8.38
CA SER A 30 -25.77 -18.36 9.62
C SER A 30 -26.11 -19.21 10.84
N LYS A 31 -27.25 -19.92 10.81
CA LYS A 31 -27.66 -20.82 11.90
C LYS A 31 -26.68 -21.98 12.12
N ALA A 32 -26.17 -22.59 11.05
CA ALA A 32 -25.26 -23.73 11.14
C ALA A 32 -23.90 -23.39 11.77
N LEU A 33 -23.39 -22.17 11.53
CA LEU A 33 -22.07 -21.74 12.00
C LEU A 33 -22.11 -20.76 13.19
N GLY A 34 -23.31 -20.38 13.66
CA GLY A 34 -23.48 -19.39 14.73
C GLY A 34 -22.95 -17.99 14.38
N LEU A 35 -22.85 -17.66 13.08
CA LEU A 35 -22.32 -16.38 12.60
C LEU A 35 -23.47 -15.44 12.23
N PRO A 36 -23.34 -14.12 12.44
CA PRO A 36 -24.33 -13.16 11.96
C PRO A 36 -24.55 -13.29 10.44
N GLN A 37 -25.81 -13.24 10.01
CA GLN A 37 -26.16 -13.36 8.58
C GLN A 37 -25.52 -12.27 7.71
N THR A 38 -25.28 -11.08 8.28
CA THR A 38 -24.54 -9.98 7.63
C THR A 38 -23.09 -10.37 7.32
N THR A 39 -22.45 -11.10 8.23
CA THR A 39 -21.09 -11.58 8.06
C THR A 39 -21.01 -12.67 7.00
N VAL A 40 -21.96 -13.62 6.99
CA VAL A 40 -22.08 -14.63 5.93
C VAL A 40 -22.23 -13.96 4.55
N ARG A 41 -23.13 -12.98 4.44
CA ARG A 41 -23.29 -12.17 3.21
C ARG A 41 -22.01 -11.46 2.79
N ALA A 42 -21.30 -10.83 3.72
CA ALA A 42 -20.06 -10.10 3.43
C ALA A 42 -18.94 -11.03 2.94
N ILE A 43 -18.81 -12.23 3.50
CA ILE A 43 -17.83 -13.24 3.06
C ILE A 43 -18.14 -13.66 1.63
N ILE A 44 -19.40 -14.01 1.33
CA ILE A 44 -19.81 -14.49 0.01
C ILE A 44 -19.69 -13.39 -1.06
N TYR A 45 -20.06 -12.15 -0.72
CA TYR A 45 -19.89 -11.00 -1.61
C TYR A 45 -18.41 -10.80 -1.98
N LYS A 46 -17.51 -10.79 -1.00
CA LYS A 46 -16.07 -10.64 -1.24
C LYS A 46 -15.50 -11.80 -2.05
N TRP A 47 -15.91 -13.02 -1.75
CA TRP A 47 -15.49 -14.20 -2.50
C TRP A 47 -15.93 -14.13 -3.97
N ARG A 48 -17.19 -13.76 -4.24
CA ARG A 48 -17.69 -13.56 -5.62
C ARG A 48 -16.96 -12.43 -6.36
N LYS A 49 -16.57 -11.36 -5.67
CA LYS A 49 -15.92 -10.18 -6.27
C LYS A 49 -14.42 -10.38 -6.54
N HIS A 50 -13.71 -11.00 -5.59
CA HIS A 50 -12.24 -11.06 -5.60
C HIS A 50 -11.68 -12.48 -5.74
N GLY A 51 -12.53 -13.52 -5.70
CA GLY A 51 -12.12 -14.92 -5.81
C GLY A 51 -11.29 -15.44 -4.63
N ARG A 52 -11.18 -14.69 -3.53
CA ARG A 52 -10.32 -15.01 -2.38
C ARG A 52 -11.13 -15.20 -1.10
N VAL A 53 -10.66 -16.12 -0.26
CA VAL A 53 -11.23 -16.42 1.07
C VAL A 53 -10.57 -15.56 2.17
N GLU A 54 -9.29 -15.26 1.98
CA GLU A 54 -8.49 -14.48 2.91
C GLU A 54 -8.88 -13.00 2.88
N ASN A 55 -8.73 -12.34 4.03
CA ASN A 55 -8.65 -10.89 4.03
C ASN A 55 -7.39 -10.47 3.27
N LEU A 56 -7.51 -9.47 2.40
CA LEU A 56 -6.33 -8.81 1.88
C LEU A 56 -5.63 -8.13 3.05
N PRO A 57 -4.28 -8.20 3.11
CA PRO A 57 -3.55 -7.33 3.99
C PRO A 57 -3.95 -5.89 3.65
N ARG A 58 -4.08 -5.06 4.69
CA ARG A 58 -4.37 -3.65 4.45
C ARG A 58 -3.20 -3.09 3.66
N SER A 59 -3.49 -2.27 2.65
CA SER A 59 -2.46 -1.54 1.90
C SER A 59 -1.56 -0.68 2.81
N GLY A 60 -2.00 -0.40 4.03
CA GLY A 60 -1.29 0.43 4.98
C GLY A 60 -1.21 1.88 4.50
N ARG A 61 -0.45 2.69 5.24
CA ARG A 61 -0.07 4.02 4.79
C ARG A 61 1.04 3.86 3.75
N LEU A 62 0.94 4.55 2.62
CA LEU A 62 2.02 4.59 1.62
C LEU A 62 3.31 5.08 2.27
N THR A 63 4.45 4.47 1.90
CA THR A 63 5.77 4.91 2.36
C THR A 63 6.09 6.27 1.76
N LYS A 64 6.74 7.15 2.54
CA LYS A 64 7.09 8.52 2.10
C LYS A 64 8.03 8.56 0.89
N ILE A 65 8.76 7.47 0.64
CA ILE A 65 9.75 7.35 -0.43
C ILE A 65 9.51 6.02 -1.15
N THR A 66 9.73 6.02 -2.47
CA THR A 66 9.67 4.79 -3.27
C THR A 66 10.93 3.94 -3.05
N PRO A 67 10.85 2.60 -3.17
CA PRO A 67 12.02 1.74 -3.01
C PRO A 67 13.19 2.07 -3.95
N ARG A 68 12.90 2.68 -5.10
CA ARG A 68 13.91 3.11 -6.08
C ARG A 68 14.74 4.28 -5.56
N VAL A 69 14.07 5.32 -5.03
CA VAL A 69 14.73 6.47 -4.42
C VAL A 69 15.53 6.03 -3.19
N GLN A 70 14.97 5.16 -2.36
CA GLN A 70 15.68 4.62 -1.19
C GLN A 70 17.00 3.91 -1.56
N ARG A 71 16.96 3.04 -2.59
CA ARG A 71 18.17 2.37 -3.09
C ARG A 71 19.21 3.34 -3.65
N GLN A 72 18.76 4.43 -4.29
CA GLN A 72 19.67 5.42 -4.84
C GLN A 72 20.36 6.22 -3.72
N LEU A 73 19.62 6.62 -2.69
CA LEU A 73 20.19 7.25 -1.50
C LEU A 73 21.22 6.37 -0.81
N ASN A 74 20.91 5.09 -0.60
CA ASN A 74 21.86 4.15 0.02
C ASN A 74 23.14 4.00 -0.81
N LYS A 75 23.05 4.04 -2.14
CA LYS A 75 24.23 3.99 -3.02
C LYS A 75 25.08 5.26 -2.95
N GLU A 76 24.47 6.43 -2.80
CA GLU A 76 25.20 7.70 -2.70
C GLU A 76 25.91 7.81 -1.36
N VAL A 77 25.24 7.46 -0.26
CA VAL A 77 25.85 7.45 1.08
C VAL A 77 26.95 6.39 1.20
N ALA A 78 26.79 5.23 0.55
CA ALA A 78 27.83 4.19 0.56
C ALA A 78 29.08 4.58 -0.24
N LYS A 79 28.98 5.48 -1.22
CA LYS A 79 30.13 6.00 -1.96
C LYS A 79 30.89 7.01 -1.10
N ASP A 80 30.16 7.99 -0.57
CA ASP A 80 30.70 9.10 0.20
C ASP A 80 29.92 9.22 1.52
N PRO A 81 30.36 8.58 2.61
CA PRO A 81 29.63 8.55 3.87
C PRO A 81 29.56 9.91 4.57
N THR A 82 30.35 10.89 4.13
CA THR A 82 30.39 12.27 4.63
C THR A 82 29.43 13.21 3.90
N THR A 83 28.66 12.72 2.93
CA THR A 83 27.75 13.56 2.13
C THR A 83 26.68 14.21 2.99
N THR A 84 26.46 15.51 2.80
CA THR A 84 25.50 16.29 3.59
C THR A 84 24.06 16.08 3.10
N SER A 85 23.06 16.24 3.99
CA SER A 85 21.62 16.17 3.64
C SER A 85 21.25 16.96 2.38
N LYS A 86 21.80 18.17 2.25
CA LYS A 86 21.48 19.10 1.18
C LYS A 86 22.04 18.62 -0.15
N GLU A 87 23.23 18.03 -0.12
CA GLU A 87 23.90 17.45 -1.27
C GLU A 87 23.14 16.22 -1.77
N LEU A 88 22.69 15.35 -0.86
CA LEU A 88 21.81 14.21 -1.19
C LEU A 88 20.43 14.66 -1.73
N GLN A 89 19.89 15.77 -1.22
CA GLN A 89 18.65 16.33 -1.77
C GLN A 89 18.86 16.89 -3.18
N ALA A 90 20.02 17.47 -3.46
CA ALA A 90 20.38 18.05 -4.75
C ALA A 90 20.71 16.98 -5.80
N SER A 91 21.46 15.93 -5.45
CA SER A 91 21.72 14.77 -6.31
C SER A 91 20.43 14.04 -6.68
N LEU A 92 19.49 14.00 -5.73
CA LEU A 92 18.15 13.47 -5.90
C LEU A 92 17.19 14.45 -6.60
N ALA A 93 17.56 15.72 -6.81
CA ALA A 93 16.70 16.70 -7.47
C ALA A 93 16.65 16.51 -9.01
N SER A 94 16.39 15.28 -9.48
CA SER A 94 15.86 15.06 -10.81
C SER A 94 14.34 15.21 -10.75
N VAL A 95 13.80 16.20 -11.48
CA VAL A 95 12.39 16.60 -11.61
C VAL A 95 11.45 15.92 -10.60
N LYS A 96 11.23 16.57 -9.46
CA LYS A 96 10.19 16.18 -8.50
C LYS A 96 8.85 16.53 -9.12
N GLN A 97 8.06 15.52 -9.45
CA GLN A 97 6.62 15.71 -9.60
C GLN A 97 5.98 15.40 -8.26
N ASP A 98 5.35 16.41 -7.67
CA ASP A 98 4.38 16.17 -6.62
C ASP A 98 3.23 15.44 -7.30
N ASN A 99 3.15 14.12 -7.15
CA ASN A 99 2.06 13.30 -7.67
C ASN A 99 0.71 13.61 -6.99
N ASP A 100 0.55 14.82 -6.43
CA ASP A 100 -0.73 15.33 -5.95
C ASP A 100 -1.73 15.23 -7.11
N PRO A 101 -2.85 14.49 -6.94
CA PRO A 101 -3.83 14.29 -8.00
C PRO A 101 -4.32 15.60 -8.63
N LYS A 102 -4.23 16.73 -7.91
CA LYS A 102 -4.60 18.06 -8.40
C LYS A 102 -3.58 18.68 -9.38
N HIS A 103 -2.35 18.14 -9.47
CA HIS A 103 -1.26 18.63 -10.32
C HIS A 103 -0.74 17.58 -11.33
N THR A 104 -1.39 16.43 -11.46
CA THR A 104 -1.08 15.42 -12.48
C THR A 104 -1.87 15.65 -13.77
N SER A 105 -1.36 16.52 -14.65
CA SER A 105 -1.93 16.69 -15.99
C SER A 105 -1.46 15.57 -16.95
N LYS A 106 -2.37 15.07 -17.80
CA LYS A 106 -2.03 14.02 -18.78
C LYS A 106 -1.00 14.49 -19.81
N SER A 107 -1.12 15.73 -20.26
CA SER A 107 -0.20 16.34 -21.23
C SER A 107 1.22 16.48 -20.67
N THR A 108 1.38 16.91 -19.41
CA THR A 108 2.70 17.01 -18.76
C THR A 108 3.33 15.62 -18.57
N SER A 109 2.51 14.62 -18.23
CA SER A 109 2.96 13.23 -18.05
C SER A 109 3.46 12.60 -19.36
N GLU A 110 2.76 12.85 -20.46
CA GLU A 110 3.13 12.37 -21.81
C GLU A 110 4.39 13.07 -22.34
N TRP A 111 4.51 14.38 -22.13
CA TRP A 111 5.68 15.16 -22.53
C TRP A 111 6.96 14.70 -21.79
N LEU A 112 6.85 14.44 -20.48
CA LEU A 112 7.97 13.92 -19.69
C LEU A 112 8.43 12.53 -20.15
N LYS A 113 7.48 11.65 -20.50
CA LYS A 113 7.78 10.34 -21.09
C LYS A 113 8.49 10.49 -22.44
N LYS A 114 8.03 11.40 -23.29
CA LYS A 114 8.62 11.68 -24.61
C LYS A 114 10.07 12.17 -24.50
N ASN A 115 10.37 12.98 -23.50
CA ASN A 115 11.71 13.54 -23.28
C ASN A 115 12.65 12.66 -22.46
N LYS A 116 12.23 11.44 -22.08
CA LYS A 116 13.05 10.49 -21.30
C LYS A 116 13.62 11.08 -20.01
N MET A 117 12.91 12.05 -19.42
CA MET A 117 13.33 12.70 -18.18
C MET A 117 13.23 11.69 -17.04
N LYS A 118 14.29 11.58 -16.23
CA LYS A 118 14.28 10.74 -15.01
C LYS A 118 13.46 11.45 -13.95
N THR A 119 12.15 11.23 -13.95
CA THR A 119 11.26 11.70 -12.88
C THR A 119 11.39 10.77 -11.67
N LEU A 120 11.50 11.37 -10.48
CA LEU A 120 11.36 10.64 -9.23
C LEU A 120 9.90 10.70 -8.80
N GLU A 121 9.29 9.53 -8.70
CA GLU A 121 7.95 9.39 -8.17
C GLU A 121 7.99 9.67 -6.66
N CYS A 122 7.60 10.88 -6.27
CA CYS A 122 7.30 11.23 -4.89
C CYS A 122 5.82 10.87 -4.62
N PRO A 123 5.46 10.27 -3.47
CA PRO A 123 4.06 10.09 -3.12
C PRO A 123 3.39 11.46 -2.92
N SER A 124 2.15 11.59 -3.40
CA SER A 124 1.32 12.77 -3.18
C SER A 124 1.28 13.15 -1.69
N GLN A 125 1.52 14.42 -1.36
CA GLN A 125 1.42 14.99 0.00
C GLN A 125 2.49 14.53 1.01
N SER A 126 3.78 14.71 0.71
CA SER A 126 4.82 14.66 1.75
C SER A 126 5.39 16.08 2.00
N PRO A 127 4.95 16.79 3.06
CA PRO A 127 5.31 18.19 3.23
C PRO A 127 6.78 18.39 3.64
N ASP A 128 7.41 17.46 4.35
CA ASP A 128 8.77 17.64 4.84
C ASP A 128 9.58 16.33 4.71
N LEU A 129 10.40 16.25 3.66
CA LEU A 129 11.36 15.16 3.48
C LEU A 129 12.63 15.45 4.31
N ASN A 130 12.61 15.09 5.59
CA ASN A 130 13.84 14.77 6.31
C ASN A 130 14.38 13.42 5.78
N LEU A 131 15.00 13.44 4.60
CA LEU A 131 15.61 12.26 3.95
C LEU A 131 16.63 11.57 4.88
N ILE A 132 17.32 12.36 5.68
CA ILE A 132 18.30 11.89 6.67
C ILE A 132 17.64 11.03 7.75
N GLU A 133 16.57 11.50 8.40
CA GLU A 133 15.88 10.75 9.48
C GLU A 133 15.42 9.36 9.04
N MET A 134 15.04 9.21 7.76
CA MET A 134 14.69 7.92 7.19
C MET A 134 15.89 7.03 6.91
N LEU A 135 17.01 7.61 6.46
CA LEU A 135 18.26 6.88 6.24
C LEU A 135 18.83 6.34 7.56
N TRP A 136 18.77 7.13 8.63
CA TRP A 136 19.18 6.70 9.98
C TRP A 136 18.38 5.50 10.50
N HIS A 137 17.07 5.44 10.20
CA HIS A 137 16.25 4.30 10.60
C HIS A 137 16.67 3.01 9.89
N ASP A 138 17.15 3.08 8.65
CA ASP A 138 17.64 1.92 7.90
C ASP A 138 19.07 1.52 8.31
N LEU A 139 19.92 2.48 8.69
CA LEU A 139 21.29 2.22 9.17
C LEU A 139 21.35 1.66 10.60
N LYS A 140 20.29 1.85 11.40
CA LYS A 140 20.19 1.36 12.79
C LYS A 140 19.63 -0.07 12.91
N LYS A 141 19.36 -0.75 11.79
CA LYS A 141 18.97 -2.16 11.76
C LYS A 141 20.20 -3.07 11.75
#